data_AF-A0ABD2BPY0-F1
#
_entry.id   AF-A0ABD2BPY0-F1
#
_cell.length_a   1.000
_cell.length_b   1.000
_cell.length_c   1.000
_cell.angle_alpha   90.00
_cell.angle_beta   90.00
_cell.angle_gamma   90.00
#
_symmetry.space_group_name_H-M   'P 1'
#
loop_
_entity.id
_entity.type
_entity.pdbx_description
1 polymer ?
#
loop_
_entity_poly.entity_id
_entity_poly.type
_entity_poly.pdbx_seq_one_letter_code
_entity_poly.pdbx_strand_id
1 'polypeptide(L)'
;MSNVGRLTILILITTLTYLKALTVVNHHNDDEYVLEHEVLYKDAINEAKKLEIYPGPIPGCKHCTNSEITYCKNGSVINDHCCCDGSYNKVFPFVEHTCRVGPEECKVEAGDCAEYTRLRECCCHSYLASVWKYLATGEGSRNDANLIMFLTIIAMVLGLYLT
;
A
#
# COMPACT_ATOMS: atom_id res chain seq x y z
N MET A 1 38.16 25.40 10.81
CA MET A 1 38.03 23.93 10.95
C MET A 1 38.43 23.29 9.63
N SER A 2 39.46 22.45 9.63
CA SER A 2 40.01 21.80 8.42
C SER A 2 38.96 20.91 7.73
N ASN A 3 39.04 20.77 6.39
CA ASN A 3 38.17 19.88 5.59
C ASN A 3 38.12 18.45 6.13
N VAL A 4 39.18 18.01 6.82
CA VAL A 4 39.26 16.69 7.47
C VAL A 4 38.24 16.57 8.60
N GLY A 5 38.06 17.62 9.43
CA GLY A 5 37.12 17.61 10.55
C GLY A 5 35.65 17.57 10.11
N ARG A 6 35.33 18.15 8.94
CA ARG A 6 33.97 18.07 8.36
C ARG A 6 33.65 16.68 7.83
N LEU A 7 34.62 16.01 7.21
CA LEU A 7 34.46 14.63 6.74
C LEU A 7 34.23 13.66 7.91
N THR A 8 34.98 13.80 9.00
CA THR A 8 34.84 12.93 10.18
C THR A 8 33.46 13.06 10.81
N ILE A 9 32.92 14.28 10.92
CA ILE A 9 31.58 14.52 11.46
C ILE A 9 30.50 13.90 10.57
N LEU A 10 30.61 14.04 9.25
CA LEU A 10 29.65 13.46 8.30
C LEU A 10 29.62 11.93 8.39
N ILE A 11 30.78 11.29 8.48
CA ILE A 11 30.89 9.83 8.64
C ILE A 11 30.27 9.37 9.97
N LEU A 12 30.46 10.13 11.04
CA LEU A 12 29.86 9.82 12.35
C LEU A 12 28.34 9.95 12.33
N ILE A 13 27.80 10.98 11.68
CA ILE A 13 26.35 11.16 11.55
C ILE A 13 25.73 10.04 10.71
N THR A 14 26.33 9.68 9.57
CA THR A 14 25.81 8.62 8.70
C THR A 14 25.84 7.24 9.38
N THR A 15 26.90 6.93 10.13
CA THR A 15 27.00 5.67 10.90
C THR A 15 26.02 5.63 12.06
N LEU A 16 25.80 6.74 12.78
CA LEU A 16 24.78 6.83 13.82
C LEU A 16 23.36 6.67 13.26
N THR A 17 23.06 7.24 12.09
CA THR A 17 21.76 7.03 11.42
C THR A 17 21.58 5.59 10.95
N TYR A 18 22.65 4.92 10.50
CA TYR A 18 22.63 3.52 10.11
C TYR A 18 22.40 2.60 11.33
N LEU A 19 23.08 2.87 12.45
CA LEU A 19 22.88 2.14 13.70
C LEU A 19 21.48 2.34 14.28
N LYS A 20 20.86 3.51 14.10
CA LYS A 20 19.47 3.76 14.50
C LYS A 20 18.44 3.05 13.61
N ALA A 21 18.79 2.77 12.36
CA ALA A 21 17.96 1.99 11.43
C ALA A 21 18.07 0.47 11.67
N LEU A 22 19.11 0.02 12.39
CA LEU A 22 19.20 -1.33 12.94
C LEU A 22 18.49 -1.42 14.29
N THR A 23 17.21 -1.06 14.32
CA THR A 23 16.35 -1.49 15.43
C THR A 23 16.29 -3.01 15.41
N VAL A 24 16.41 -3.64 16.58
CA VAL A 24 16.22 -5.09 16.78
C VAL A 24 14.92 -5.50 16.07
N VAL A 25 15.05 -6.09 14.90
CA VAL A 25 13.98 -6.86 14.26
C VAL A 25 13.90 -8.12 15.11
N ASN A 26 12.85 -8.22 15.91
CA ASN A 26 12.54 -9.46 16.60
C ASN A 26 12.21 -10.47 15.49
N HIS A 27 13.19 -11.25 15.06
CA HIS A 27 13.01 -12.31 14.07
C HIS A 27 12.25 -13.44 14.77
N HIS A 28 10.94 -13.27 14.93
CA HIS A 28 10.07 -14.42 14.96
C HIS A 28 10.18 -15.13 13.62
N ASN A 29 10.27 -16.44 13.68
CA ASN A 29 10.48 -17.26 12.52
C ASN A 29 9.15 -17.25 11.72
N ASP A 30 9.18 -16.93 10.42
CA ASP A 30 7.97 -16.67 9.60
C ASP A 30 7.00 -17.87 9.53
N ASP A 31 7.47 -19.05 9.93
CA ASP A 31 6.71 -20.30 10.08
C ASP A 31 5.69 -20.28 11.23
N GLU A 32 5.79 -19.32 12.17
CA GLU A 32 4.78 -19.11 13.22
C GLU A 32 3.55 -18.33 12.73
N TYR A 33 3.64 -17.66 11.57
CA TYR A 33 2.53 -16.90 11.00
C TYR A 33 1.72 -17.76 10.01
N VAL A 34 0.44 -17.93 10.32
CA VAL A 34 -0.50 -18.68 9.48
C VAL A 34 -1.22 -17.72 8.55
N LEU A 35 -1.30 -18.08 7.27
CA LEU A 35 -2.13 -17.37 6.30
C LEU A 35 -3.59 -17.47 6.72
N GLU A 36 -4.22 -16.33 6.97
CA GLU A 36 -5.62 -16.24 7.38
C GLU A 36 -6.51 -16.09 6.16
N HIS A 37 -6.24 -15.08 5.33
CA HIS A 37 -6.78 -14.98 3.97
C HIS A 37 -5.89 -14.13 3.06
N GLU A 38 -6.15 -14.23 1.76
CA GLU A 38 -5.53 -13.37 0.75
C GLU A 38 -6.56 -12.96 -0.31
N VAL A 39 -6.37 -11.76 -0.83
CA VAL A 39 -7.03 -11.26 -2.04
C VAL A 39 -5.92 -11.02 -3.05
N LEU A 40 -5.84 -11.88 -4.06
CA LEU A 40 -4.85 -11.76 -5.13
C LEU A 40 -5.16 -10.55 -6.02
N TYR A 41 -4.14 -9.93 -6.61
CA TYR A 41 -4.30 -8.82 -7.56
C TYR A 41 -5.36 -9.08 -8.64
N LYS A 42 -5.35 -10.27 -9.24
CA LYS A 42 -6.30 -10.65 -10.29
C LYS A 42 -7.75 -10.64 -9.78
N ASP A 43 -7.96 -11.13 -8.56
CA ASP A 43 -9.28 -11.18 -7.94
C ASP A 43 -9.73 -9.78 -7.52
N ALA A 44 -8.83 -8.99 -6.93
CA ALA A 44 -9.06 -7.59 -6.62
C ALA A 44 -9.50 -6.78 -7.85
N ILE A 45 -8.83 -6.96 -9.00
CA ILE A 45 -9.21 -6.34 -10.27
C ILE A 45 -10.59 -6.82 -10.74
N ASN A 46 -10.89 -8.11 -10.63
CA ASN A 46 -12.19 -8.65 -11.04
C ASN A 46 -13.34 -8.10 -10.18
N GLU A 47 -13.14 -7.97 -8.87
CA GLU A 47 -14.11 -7.35 -7.97
C GLU A 47 -14.22 -5.84 -8.22
N ALA A 48 -13.10 -5.16 -8.43
CA ALA A 48 -13.07 -3.73 -8.76
C ALA A 48 -13.85 -3.40 -10.03
N LYS A 49 -13.83 -4.27 -11.05
CA LYS A 49 -14.65 -4.09 -12.28
C LYS A 49 -16.14 -4.03 -11.98
N LYS A 50 -16.62 -4.70 -10.93
CA LYS A 50 -18.03 -4.76 -10.55
C LYS A 50 -18.48 -3.54 -9.74
N LEU A 51 -17.55 -2.72 -9.23
CA LEU A 51 -17.89 -1.54 -8.45
C LEU A 51 -18.67 -0.52 -9.28
N GLU A 52 -19.78 -0.05 -8.75
CA GLU A 52 -20.48 1.14 -9.25
C GLU A 52 -19.97 2.36 -8.48
N ILE A 53 -19.39 3.34 -9.18
CA ILE A 53 -19.01 4.61 -8.56
C ILE A 53 -20.19 5.56 -8.69
N TYR A 54 -20.79 5.93 -7.57
CA TYR A 54 -21.81 6.97 -7.55
C TYR A 54 -21.14 8.35 -7.59
N PRO A 55 -21.59 9.26 -8.49
CA PRO A 55 -21.12 10.62 -8.47
C PRO A 55 -21.68 11.34 -7.23
N GLY A 56 -20.82 11.55 -6.23
CA GLY A 56 -21.15 12.26 -4.99
C GLY A 56 -20.86 11.46 -3.72
N PRO A 57 -21.05 12.07 -2.53
CA PRO A 57 -20.97 11.33 -1.28
C PRO A 57 -21.98 10.18 -1.29
N ILE A 58 -21.52 8.97 -0.96
CA ILE A 58 -22.42 7.84 -0.80
C ILE A 58 -23.37 8.16 0.37
N PRO A 59 -24.70 8.14 0.16
CA PRO A 59 -25.66 8.45 1.21
C PRO A 59 -25.44 7.56 2.44
N GLY A 60 -25.26 8.19 3.60
CA GLY A 60 -24.97 7.49 4.87
C GLY A 60 -23.49 7.34 5.21
N CYS A 61 -22.56 7.57 4.27
CA CYS A 61 -21.13 7.55 4.53
C CYS A 61 -20.59 8.95 4.88
N LYS A 62 -19.72 9.04 5.88
CA LYS A 62 -19.02 10.30 6.19
C LYS A 62 -17.87 10.56 5.21
N HIS A 63 -17.61 11.83 4.90
CA HIS A 63 -16.41 12.23 4.17
C HIS A 63 -15.16 11.99 5.01
N CYS A 64 -14.09 11.47 4.38
CA CYS A 64 -12.77 11.46 4.99
C CYS A 64 -12.16 12.89 4.97
N THR A 65 -11.52 13.28 6.07
CA THR A 65 -10.54 14.36 6.15
C THR A 65 -9.24 13.99 5.42
N ASN A 66 -8.37 14.97 5.17
CA ASN A 66 -7.09 14.73 4.50
C ASN A 66 -6.16 13.75 5.26
N SER A 67 -6.17 13.79 6.59
CA SER A 67 -5.41 12.84 7.42
C SER A 67 -5.95 11.42 7.29
N GLU A 68 -7.27 11.27 7.23
CA GLU A 68 -7.90 9.95 7.06
C GLU A 68 -7.64 9.39 5.66
N ILE A 69 -7.67 10.24 4.63
CA ILE A 69 -7.24 9.83 3.27
C ILE A 69 -5.78 9.35 3.27
N THR A 70 -4.90 9.95 4.07
CA THR A 70 -3.51 9.50 4.19
C THR A 70 -3.43 8.10 4.77
N TYR A 71 -4.23 7.82 5.81
CA TYR A 71 -4.40 6.49 6.40
C TYR A 71 -5.01 5.46 5.43
N CYS A 72 -5.91 5.88 4.53
CA CYS A 72 -6.43 5.00 3.49
C CYS A 72 -5.35 4.64 2.44
N LYS A 73 -4.42 5.56 2.18
CA LYS A 73 -3.46 5.47 1.07
C LYS A 73 -2.18 4.69 1.43
N ASN A 74 -1.72 4.79 2.66
CA ASN A 74 -0.43 4.24 3.10
C ASN A 74 -0.48 2.74 3.46
N GLY A 75 -1.65 2.10 3.35
CA GLY A 75 -1.86 0.69 3.68
C GLY A 75 -2.34 0.44 5.11
N SER A 76 -2.38 1.46 5.99
CA SER A 76 -2.79 1.29 7.39
C SER A 76 -4.21 0.72 7.53
N VAL A 77 -5.14 1.13 6.67
CA VAL A 77 -6.52 0.58 6.68
C VAL A 77 -6.58 -0.93 6.37
N ILE A 78 -5.62 -1.44 5.59
CA ILE A 78 -5.53 -2.87 5.27
C ILE A 78 -4.85 -3.64 6.41
N ASN A 79 -3.84 -3.05 7.05
CA ASN A 79 -3.23 -3.63 8.24
C ASN A 79 -4.28 -3.78 9.36
N ASP A 80 -5.06 -2.73 9.61
CA ASP A 80 -6.12 -2.74 10.62
C ASP A 80 -7.27 -3.66 10.23
N HIS A 81 -7.57 -3.82 8.94
CA HIS A 81 -8.48 -4.85 8.46
C HIS A 81 -8.03 -6.25 8.89
N CYS A 82 -6.75 -6.58 8.67
CA CYS A 82 -6.18 -7.86 9.09
C CYS A 82 -6.21 -8.06 10.61
N CYS A 83 -6.20 -6.98 11.41
CA CYS A 83 -6.34 -7.06 12.86
C CYS A 83 -7.80 -7.18 13.34
N CYS A 84 -8.73 -6.43 12.74
CA CYS A 84 -10.04 -6.17 13.33
C CYS A 84 -11.20 -6.98 12.71
N ASP A 85 -11.14 -7.29 11.41
CA ASP A 85 -12.26 -7.90 10.69
C ASP A 85 -12.14 -9.41 10.56
N GLY A 86 -10.91 -9.92 10.46
CA GLY A 86 -10.63 -11.31 10.07
C GLY A 86 -11.28 -11.71 8.73
N SER A 87 -11.21 -12.99 8.37
CA SER A 87 -11.71 -13.53 7.10
C SER A 87 -13.24 -13.65 7.01
N TYR A 88 -13.96 -13.57 8.14
CA TYR A 88 -15.42 -13.71 8.14
C TYR A 88 -16.11 -12.52 7.47
N ASN A 89 -15.52 -11.33 7.60
CA ASN A 89 -16.01 -10.12 6.95
C ASN A 89 -15.15 -9.83 5.72
N LYS A 90 -15.69 -10.12 4.52
CA LYS A 90 -15.04 -9.81 3.24
C LYS A 90 -15.04 -8.30 2.97
N VAL A 91 -14.28 -7.56 3.76
CA VAL A 91 -14.04 -6.14 3.59
C VAL A 91 -12.88 -5.98 2.62
N PHE A 92 -12.99 -5.04 1.67
CA PHE A 92 -12.00 -4.82 0.62
C PHE A 92 -11.75 -6.00 -0.35
N PRO A 93 -12.78 -6.68 -0.88
CA PRO A 93 -12.58 -7.77 -1.86
C PRO A 93 -11.96 -7.27 -3.18
N PHE A 94 -11.95 -5.96 -3.39
CA PHE A 94 -11.38 -5.29 -4.55
C PHE A 94 -10.00 -4.68 -4.30
N VAL A 95 -9.37 -4.93 -3.14
CA VAL A 95 -8.01 -4.46 -2.82
C VAL A 95 -7.11 -5.68 -2.65
N GLU A 96 -5.96 -5.73 -3.31
CA GLU A 96 -4.97 -6.78 -3.08
C GLU A 96 -4.39 -6.68 -1.66
N HIS A 97 -4.42 -7.80 -0.92
CA HIS A 97 -3.81 -7.90 0.41
C HIS A 97 -3.65 -9.35 0.85
N THR A 98 -2.84 -9.54 1.90
CA THR A 98 -2.62 -10.83 2.56
C THR A 98 -2.68 -10.61 4.06
N CYS A 99 -3.61 -11.26 4.74
CA CYS A 99 -3.71 -11.24 6.19
C CYS A 99 -3.08 -12.50 6.79
N ARG A 100 -2.25 -12.31 7.81
CA ARG A 100 -1.58 -13.38 8.54
C ARG A 100 -1.87 -13.21 10.02
N VAL A 101 -2.05 -14.33 10.71
CA VAL A 101 -2.18 -14.36 12.18
C VAL A 101 -0.95 -15.07 12.73
N GLY A 102 -0.29 -14.43 13.69
CA GLY A 102 0.87 -14.97 14.39
C GLY A 102 0.68 -14.93 15.90
N PRO A 103 1.73 -15.29 16.65
CA PRO A 103 1.72 -15.26 18.11
C PRO A 103 1.74 -13.84 18.69
N GLU A 104 2.16 -12.84 17.90
CA GLU A 104 2.15 -11.44 18.31
C GLU A 104 0.73 -10.86 18.28
N GLU A 105 0.40 -10.05 19.29
CA GLU A 105 -0.85 -9.32 19.32
C GLU A 105 -0.88 -8.29 18.17
N CYS A 106 -1.94 -8.34 17.35
CA CYS A 106 -2.08 -7.44 16.22
C CYS A 106 -2.27 -6.00 16.72
N LYS A 107 -1.45 -5.07 16.20
CA LYS A 107 -1.47 -3.68 16.62
C LYS A 107 -2.27 -2.82 15.64
N VAL A 108 -3.41 -2.31 16.09
CA VAL A 108 -4.28 -1.43 15.32
C VAL A 108 -3.68 -0.01 15.23
N GLU A 109 -3.45 0.48 14.02
CA GLU A 109 -2.91 1.80 13.70
C GLU A 109 -3.93 2.93 13.93
N ALA A 110 -5.22 2.66 13.73
CA ALA A 110 -6.33 3.57 14.04
C ALA A 110 -6.52 3.82 15.54
N GLY A 111 -5.82 3.10 16.41
CA GLY A 111 -5.96 3.15 17.86
C GLY A 111 -6.79 1.99 18.40
N ASP A 112 -7.99 1.78 17.86
CA ASP A 112 -8.83 0.62 18.19
C ASP A 112 -9.74 0.19 17.02
N CYS A 113 -10.37 -0.98 17.14
CA CYS A 113 -11.23 -1.53 16.09
C CYS A 113 -12.54 -0.74 15.88
N ALA A 114 -12.97 0.07 16.84
CA ALA A 114 -14.14 0.93 16.68
C ALA A 114 -13.80 2.14 15.80
N GLU A 115 -12.63 2.75 16.00
CA GLU A 115 -12.13 3.84 15.16
C GLU A 115 -11.79 3.33 13.76
N TYR A 116 -11.17 2.16 13.64
CA TYR A 116 -11.00 1.47 12.36
C TYR A 116 -12.33 1.32 11.62
N THR A 117 -13.39 0.85 12.29
CA THR A 117 -14.72 0.66 11.65
C THR A 117 -15.23 1.95 11.03
N ARG A 118 -15.02 3.09 11.70
CA ARG A 118 -15.39 4.42 11.20
C ARG A 118 -14.52 4.84 10.00
N LEU A 119 -13.21 4.62 10.06
CA LEU A 119 -12.26 4.96 8.99
C LEU A 119 -12.47 4.08 7.75
N ARG A 120 -12.80 2.81 7.95
CA ARG A 120 -13.06 1.81 6.92
C ARG A 120 -14.17 2.25 5.98
N GLU A 121 -15.29 2.76 6.49
CA GLU A 121 -16.40 3.23 5.66
C GLU A 121 -15.94 4.31 4.67
N CYS A 122 -15.20 5.29 5.18
CA CYS A 122 -14.75 6.42 4.36
C CYS A 122 -13.64 5.98 3.38
N CYS A 123 -12.69 5.13 3.80
CA CYS A 123 -11.62 4.60 2.96
C CYS A 123 -12.13 3.69 1.83
N CYS A 124 -13.03 2.77 2.15
CA CYS A 124 -13.60 1.81 1.21
C CYS A 124 -14.30 2.52 0.06
N HIS A 125 -15.21 3.43 0.39
CA HIS A 125 -16.08 4.04 -0.60
C HIS A 125 -15.49 5.26 -1.29
N SER A 126 -14.77 6.13 -0.56
CA SER A 126 -14.34 7.42 -1.11
C SER A 126 -13.05 7.33 -1.90
N TYR A 127 -12.11 6.49 -1.46
CA TYR A 127 -10.75 6.48 -2.00
C TYR A 127 -10.41 5.15 -2.67
N LEU A 128 -10.45 4.04 -1.93
CA LEU A 128 -9.97 2.76 -2.44
C LEU A 128 -10.83 2.23 -3.58
N ALA A 129 -12.16 2.30 -3.48
CA ALA A 129 -13.05 1.91 -4.57
C ALA A 129 -12.76 2.68 -5.87
N SER A 130 -12.57 4.00 -5.78
CA SER A 130 -12.26 4.85 -6.93
C SER A 130 -10.90 4.50 -7.55
N VAL A 131 -9.87 4.33 -6.72
CA VAL A 131 -8.52 3.96 -7.18
C VAL A 131 -8.54 2.61 -7.87
N TRP A 132 -9.14 1.59 -7.24
CA TRP A 132 -9.14 0.24 -7.79
C TRP A 132 -10.03 0.09 -9.02
N LYS A 133 -11.16 0.81 -9.08
CA LYS A 133 -11.97 0.87 -10.31
C LYS A 133 -11.18 1.48 -11.46
N TYR A 134 -10.45 2.58 -11.23
CA TYR A 134 -9.60 3.22 -12.24
C TYR A 134 -8.49 2.27 -12.74
N LEU A 135 -7.86 1.52 -11.83
CA LEU A 135 -6.89 0.48 -12.20
C LEU A 135 -7.55 -0.62 -13.05
N ALA A 136 -8.76 -1.03 -12.70
CA ALA A 136 -9.46 -2.14 -13.34
C ALA A 136 -10.01 -1.81 -14.74
N THR A 137 -10.26 -0.53 -15.05
CA THR A 137 -10.71 -0.07 -16.38
C THR A 137 -9.57 0.15 -17.38
N GLY A 138 -8.31 -0.06 -16.98
CA GLY A 138 -7.15 -0.07 -17.87
C GLY A 138 -6.46 1.27 -18.08
N GLU A 139 -7.04 2.39 -17.62
CA GLU A 139 -6.38 3.71 -17.66
C GLU A 139 -5.22 3.82 -16.65
N GLY A 140 -5.14 2.92 -15.67
CA GLY A 140 -4.01 2.77 -14.75
C GLY A 140 -2.96 1.72 -15.14
N SER A 141 -3.03 1.17 -16.37
CA SER A 141 -2.15 0.09 -16.81
C SER A 141 -0.69 0.55 -16.91
N ARG A 142 0.13 0.20 -15.91
CA ARG A 142 1.60 0.35 -15.91
C ARG A 142 2.31 -0.39 -17.05
N ASN A 143 1.58 -1.19 -17.84
CA ASN A 143 2.15 -1.99 -18.93
C ASN A 143 2.47 -1.14 -20.16
N ASP A 144 1.75 -0.05 -20.40
CA ASP A 144 1.94 0.75 -21.62
C ASP A 144 3.16 1.67 -21.53
N ALA A 145 3.42 2.26 -20.35
CA ALA A 145 4.58 3.12 -20.14
C ALA A 145 5.92 2.35 -20.29
N ASN A 146 5.97 1.11 -19.81
CA ASN A 146 7.15 0.26 -19.91
C ASN A 146 7.41 -0.23 -21.34
N LEU A 147 6.35 -0.56 -22.09
CA LEU A 147 6.45 -0.96 -23.50
C LEU A 147 6.94 0.22 -24.37
N ILE A 148 6.38 1.41 -24.15
CA ILE A 148 6.79 2.63 -24.86
C ILE A 148 8.26 2.98 -24.54
N MET A 149 8.68 2.86 -23.27
CA MET A 149 10.08 3.06 -22.89
C MET A 149 11.01 2.02 -23.53
N PHE A 150 10.62 0.74 -23.58
CA PHE A 150 11.41 -0.29 -24.26
C PHE A 150 11.54 -0.04 -25.77
N LEU A 151 10.44 0.34 -26.43
CA LEU A 151 10.43 0.62 -27.87
C LEU A 151 11.26 1.85 -28.22
N THR A 152 11.22 2.90 -27.40
CA THR A 152 12.04 4.10 -27.59
C THR A 152 13.54 3.81 -27.42
N ILE A 153 13.93 2.97 -26.45
CA ILE A 153 15.32 2.53 -26.29
C ILE A 153 15.79 1.73 -27.51
N ILE A 154 14.99 0.78 -27.99
CA ILE A 154 15.31 -0.03 -29.18
C ILE A 154 15.48 0.87 -30.42
N ALA A 155 14.59 1.84 -30.62
CA ALA A 155 14.67 2.77 -31.74
C ALA A 155 15.94 3.65 -31.69
N MET A 156 16.33 4.14 -30.51
CA MET A 156 17.56 4.92 -30.33
C MET A 156 18.82 4.08 -30.63
N VAL A 157 18.86 2.84 -30.15
CA VAL A 157 20.00 1.94 -30.40
C VAL A 157 20.09 1.59 -31.89
N LEU A 158 18.98 1.24 -32.54
CA LEU A 158 18.97 0.94 -33.97
C LEU A 158 19.35 2.17 -34.83
N GLY A 159 18.91 3.37 -34.43
CA GLY A 159 19.29 4.62 -35.09
C GLY A 159 20.78 4.92 -35.01
N LEU A 160 21.45 4.57 -33.91
CA LEU A 160 22.90 4.70 -33.73
C LEU A 160 23.72 3.68 -34.53
N TYR A 161 23.14 2.53 -34.88
CA TYR A 161 23.80 1.48 -35.66
C TYR A 161 23.63 1.63 -37.18
N LEU A 162 22.71 2.49 -37.64
CA LEU A 162 22.39 2.72 -39.05
C LEU A 162 22.92 4.06 -39.59
N THR A 163 23.68 4.81 -38.78
CA THR A 163 24.47 5.99 -39.15
C THR A 163 25.96 5.70 -39.02
#